data_AF-F8FPX4-F1
#
_entry.id   AF-F8FPX4-F1
#
_cell.length_a   1.000
_cell.length_b   1.000
_cell.length_c   1.000
_cell.angle_alpha   90.00
_cell.angle_beta   90.00
_cell.angle_gamma   90.00
#
_symmetry.space_group_name_H-M   'P 1'
#
loop_
_entity.id
_entity.type
_entity.pdbx_description
1 polymer ?
#
loop_
_entity_poly.entity_id
_entity_poly.type
_entity_poly.pdbx_seq_one_letter_code
_entity_poly.pdbx_strand_id
1 'polypeptide(L)'
;MSYLISIILTMIAFAVVLYGGLDRSFIIFFIVGIGVVQVIFQLAYWMHMKDRGHMFPIVGLAFGTFVALSAVAAAVYWVWW
;
A
#
# COMPACT_ATOMS: atom_id res chain seq x y z
N MET A 1 16.70 -7.34 8.55
CA MET A 1 15.76 -6.62 9.45
C MET A 1 14.49 -6.19 8.73
N SER A 2 14.56 -5.64 7.52
CA SER A 2 13.39 -5.27 6.69
C SER A 2 12.34 -6.39 6.57
N TYR A 3 12.77 -7.62 6.32
CA TYR A 3 11.89 -8.80 6.24
C TYR A 3 11.04 -9.04 7.50
N LEU A 4 11.65 -8.91 8.68
CA LEU A 4 10.96 -9.10 9.95
C LEU A 4 9.91 -8.02 10.18
N ILE A 5 10.20 -6.78 9.81
CA ILE A 5 9.26 -5.65 9.92
C ILE A 5 8.03 -5.88 9.04
N SER A 6 8.24 -6.27 7.78
CA SER A 6 7.15 -6.56 6.85
C SER A 6 6.26 -7.70 7.35
N ILE A 7 6.84 -8.77 7.92
CA ILE A 7 6.05 -9.87 8.50
C ILE A 7 5.24 -9.40 9.70
N ILE A 8 5.85 -8.69 10.65
CA ILE A 8 5.17 -8.23 11.86
C ILE A 8 3.99 -7.33 11.50
N LEU A 9 4.20 -6.36 10.60
CA LEU A 9 3.14 -5.47 10.14
C LEU A 9 1.98 -6.23 9.50
N THR A 10 2.26 -7.27 8.70
CA THR A 10 1.24 -8.13 8.10
C THR A 10 0.50 -8.96 9.14
N MET A 11 1.22 -9.52 10.12
CA MET A 11 0.60 -10.27 11.23
C MET A 11 -0.34 -9.39 12.06
N ILE A 12 0.04 -8.13 12.32
CA ILE A 12 -0.80 -7.16 13.05
C ILE A 12 -2.07 -6.85 12.24
N ALA A 13 -1.97 -6.66 10.92
CA ALA A 13 -3.14 -6.44 10.07
C ALA A 13 -4.13 -7.60 10.15
N PHE A 14 -3.64 -8.85 10.08
CA PHE A 14 -4.51 -10.03 10.24
C PHE A 14 -5.09 -10.14 11.65
N ALA A 15 -4.30 -9.92 12.70
CA ALA A 15 -4.77 -9.97 14.07
C ALA A 15 -5.93 -8.99 14.34
N VAL A 16 -5.84 -7.76 13.80
CA VAL A 16 -6.91 -6.75 13.96
C VAL A 16 -8.21 -7.17 13.27
N VAL A 17 -8.13 -7.79 12.10
CA VAL A 17 -9.31 -8.30 11.38
C VAL A 17 -9.92 -9.50 12.11
N LEU A 18 -9.10 -10.38 12.70
CA LEU A 18 -9.55 -11.59 13.39
C LEU A 18 -10.12 -11.33 14.79
N TYR A 19 -9.75 -10.23 15.45
CA TYR A 19 -10.19 -9.92 16.82
C TYR A 19 -11.72 -9.78 16.94
N GLY A 20 -12.41 -9.30 15.90
CA GLY A 20 -13.88 -9.24 15.82
C GLY A 20 -14.57 -8.23 16.75
N GLY A 21 -13.89 -7.70 17.77
CA GLY A 21 -14.46 -6.73 18.73
C GLY A 21 -14.20 -5.25 18.41
N LEU A 22 -13.66 -4.93 17.23
CA LEU A 22 -13.36 -3.56 16.82
C LEU A 22 -14.39 -3.04 15.82
N ASP A 23 -14.62 -1.72 15.83
CA ASP A 23 -15.51 -1.08 14.87
C ASP A 23 -15.01 -1.29 13.42
N ARG A 24 -15.95 -1.52 12.50
CA ARG A 24 -15.64 -1.80 11.09
C ARG A 24 -14.88 -0.66 10.43
N SER A 25 -15.24 0.59 10.74
CA SER A 25 -14.59 1.77 10.16
C SER A 25 -13.16 1.87 10.67
N PHE A 26 -12.94 1.63 11.97
CA PHE A 26 -11.60 1.55 12.55
C PHE A 26 -10.75 0.50 11.85
N ILE A 27 -11.28 -0.73 11.66
CA ILE A 27 -10.56 -1.81 10.99
C ILE A 27 -10.14 -1.38 9.59
N ILE A 28 -11.06 -0.81 8.79
CA ILE A 28 -10.77 -0.38 7.42
C ILE A 28 -9.67 0.69 7.39
N PHE A 29 -9.79 1.75 8.20
CA PHE A 29 -8.76 2.80 8.24
C PHE A 29 -7.41 2.25 8.71
N PHE A 30 -7.42 1.36 9.69
CA PHE A 30 -6.20 0.76 10.23
C PHE A 30 -5.47 -0.11 9.21
N ILE A 31 -6.17 -1.05 8.55
CA ILE A 31 -5.53 -1.95 7.56
C ILE A 31 -5.10 -1.20 6.31
N VAL A 32 -5.84 -0.18 5.87
CA VAL A 32 -5.44 0.68 4.74
C VAL A 32 -4.19 1.48 5.12
N GLY A 33 -4.15 2.05 6.33
CA GLY A 33 -2.98 2.74 6.85
C GLY A 33 -1.74 1.85 6.91
N ILE A 34 -1.86 0.63 7.46
CA ILE A 34 -0.76 -0.36 7.44
C ILE A 34 -0.38 -0.73 6.00
N GLY A 35 -1.34 -0.88 5.09
CA GLY A 35 -1.09 -1.14 3.67
C GLY A 35 -0.23 -0.07 3.01
N VAL A 36 -0.50 1.21 3.30
CA VAL A 36 0.33 2.33 2.80
C VAL A 36 1.74 2.24 3.37
N VAL A 37 1.90 2.00 4.67
CA VAL A 37 3.23 1.81 5.29
C VAL A 37 3.98 0.64 4.65
N GLN A 38 3.30 -0.47 4.36
CA GLN A 38 3.89 -1.63 3.68
C GLN A 38 4.37 -1.29 2.27
N VAL A 39 3.57 -0.56 1.48
CA VAL A 39 3.98 -0.10 0.14
C VAL A 39 5.24 0.76 0.25
N ILE A 40 5.28 1.71 1.18
CA ILE A 40 6.47 2.55 1.39
C ILE A 40 7.68 1.69 1.78
N PHE A 41 7.52 0.72 2.68
CA PHE A 41 8.61 -0.19 3.08
C PHE A 41 9.11 -1.03 1.90
N GLN A 42 8.21 -1.50 1.05
CA GLN A 42 8.53 -2.23 -0.17
C GLN A 42 9.37 -1.37 -1.12
N LEU A 43 8.94 -0.14 -1.38
CA LEU A 43 9.64 0.78 -2.27
C LEU A 43 10.99 1.23 -1.70
N ALA A 44 11.05 1.54 -0.41
CA ALA A 44 12.24 2.09 0.24
C ALA A 44 13.34 1.05 0.49
N TYR A 45 12.98 -0.16 0.95
CA TYR A 45 13.96 -1.16 1.40
C TYR A 45 14.10 -2.35 0.45
N TRP A 46 13.04 -2.80 -0.22
CA TRP A 46 13.13 -3.95 -1.10
C TRP A 46 13.53 -3.56 -2.52
N MET A 47 12.97 -2.47 -3.02
CA MET A 47 13.28 -1.97 -4.36
C MET A 47 14.51 -1.05 -4.40
N HIS A 48 15.15 -0.80 -3.26
CA HIS A 48 16.37 0.01 -3.16
C HIS A 48 16.26 1.35 -3.91
N MET A 49 15.07 1.96 -3.96
CA MET A 49 14.78 3.16 -4.77
C MET A 49 15.64 4.38 -4.40
N LYS A 50 16.30 4.36 -3.24
CA LYS A 50 17.22 5.42 -2.80
C LYS A 50 18.55 5.41 -3.57
N ASP A 51 18.89 4.31 -4.24
CA ASP A 51 20.18 4.16 -4.89
C ASP A 51 20.27 4.97 -6.20
N ARG A 52 21.46 5.43 -6.55
CA ARG A 52 21.69 6.27 -7.73
C ARG A 52 21.37 5.50 -9.01
N GLY A 53 20.73 6.16 -9.98
CA GLY A 53 20.35 5.54 -11.27
C GLY A 53 18.90 5.04 -11.35
N HIS A 54 18.13 5.05 -10.25
CA HIS A 54 16.75 4.56 -10.23
C HIS A 54 15.70 5.61 -10.64
N MET A 55 16.10 6.78 -11.16
CA MET A 55 15.17 7.85 -11.53
C MET A 55 14.12 7.40 -12.55
N PHE A 56 14.52 6.66 -13.58
CA PHE A 56 13.58 6.20 -14.60
C PHE A 56 12.55 5.18 -14.05
N PRO A 57 12.95 4.13 -13.29
CA PRO A 57 12.01 3.27 -12.56
C PRO A 57 11.06 4.03 -11.62
N ILE A 58 11.56 5.00 -10.86
CA ILE A 58 10.75 5.79 -9.92
C ILE A 58 9.67 6.57 -10.65
N VAL A 59 10.05 7.25 -11.75
CA VAL A 59 9.10 8.01 -12.57
C VAL A 59 8.06 7.08 -13.20
N GLY A 60 8.50 5.94 -13.73
CA GLY A 60 7.59 4.93 -14.29
C GLY A 60 6.60 4.39 -13.25
N LEU A 61 7.06 4.10 -12.03
CA LEU A 61 6.21 3.64 -10.94
C LEU A 61 5.20 4.72 -10.53
N ALA A 62 5.64 5.97 -10.34
CA ALA A 62 4.76 7.08 -9.97
C ALA A 62 3.69 7.35 -11.05
N PHE A 63 4.09 7.35 -12.33
CA PHE A 63 3.16 7.50 -13.45
C PHE A 63 2.19 6.32 -13.54
N GLY A 64 2.68 5.09 -13.42
CA GLY A 64 1.85 3.89 -13.40
C GLY A 64 0.83 3.90 -12.26
N THR A 65 1.24 4.31 -11.05
CA THR A 65 0.34 4.47 -9.91
C THR A 65 -0.72 5.54 -10.18
N PHE A 66 -0.34 6.69 -10.74
CA PHE A 66 -1.30 7.74 -11.10
C PHE A 66 -2.34 7.23 -12.11
N VAL A 67 -1.90 6.57 -13.18
CA VAL A 67 -2.79 6.00 -14.21
C VAL A 67 -3.69 4.93 -13.59
N ALA A 68 -3.15 4.00 -12.80
CA ALA A 68 -3.93 2.94 -12.16
C ALA A 68 -5.01 3.50 -11.22
N LEU A 69 -4.68 4.47 -10.37
CA LEU A 69 -5.64 5.11 -9.48
C LEU A 69 -6.71 5.88 -10.25
N SER A 70 -6.33 6.60 -11.31
CA SER A 70 -7.29 7.31 -12.16
C SER A 70 -8.24 6.34 -12.88
N ALA A 71 -7.73 5.20 -13.35
CA ALA A 71 -8.54 4.17 -14.00
C ALA A 71 -9.51 3.51 -13.01
N VAL A 72 -9.05 3.18 -11.79
CA VAL A 72 -9.91 2.66 -10.73
C VAL A 72 -10.98 3.68 -10.33
N ALA A 73 -10.63 4.97 -10.20
CA ALA A 73 -11.59 6.02 -9.88
C ALA A 73 -12.63 6.20 -10.99
N ALA A 74 -12.20 6.22 -12.25
CA ALA A 74 -13.10 6.30 -13.39
C ALA A 74 -14.03 5.07 -13.47
N ALA A 75 -13.48 3.87 -13.23
CA ALA A 75 -14.27 2.66 -13.17
C ALA A 75 -15.29 2.70 -12.02
N VAL A 76 -14.90 3.12 -10.81
CA VAL A 76 -15.76 3.10 -9.60
C VAL A 76 -16.77 4.23 -9.53
N TYR A 77 -16.49 5.41 -10.08
CA TYR A 77 -17.36 6.58 -9.93
C TYR A 77 -17.91 7.12 -11.23
N TRP A 78 -17.28 6.77 -12.36
CA TRP A 78 -17.61 7.36 -13.63
C TRP A 78 -18.44 6.36 -14.47
N VAL A 79 -17.86 5.35 -15.12
CA VAL A 79 -18.40 4.52 -16.25
C VAL A 79 -19.83 3.92 -16.13
N TRP A 80 -20.56 4.06 -15.03
CA TRP A 80 -21.88 3.46 -14.76
C TRP A 80 -23.11 4.30 -15.19
N TRP A 81 -22.94 5.34 -16.00
CA TRP A 81 -24.08 5.91 -16.76
C TRP A 81 -24.17 5.25 -18.15
#